data_AF-A8UIL9-F1
#
_entry.id   AF-A8UIL9-F1
#
_cell.length_a   1.000
_cell.length_b   1.000
_cell.length_c   1.000
_cell.angle_alpha   90.00
_cell.angle_beta   90.00
_cell.angle_gamma   90.00
#
_symmetry.space_group_name_H-M   'P 1'
#
loop_
_entity.id
_entity.type
_entity.pdbx_description
1 polymer ?
#
loop_
_entity_poly.entity_id
_entity_poly.type
_entity_poly.pdbx_seq_one_letter_code
_entity_poly.pdbx_strand_id
1 'polypeptide(L)'
;MKLRVIILLFILTGLIFTACRKEETEFVQAPQDERLVVNSNIASLIQNTVSNDGSLDNIVDRANCFDIVFPYTVNVNSEHVIVNSENDYATIECVFDQSEDDIDDLNIVFPVSIRLPDFTEIVIANNTELNNYTNTCNGENVVDNDIECIDFQYPIEASVFNSENELLETISIERDSQLYEFIDDIDVNDIITIDFPLTVVLHDGTEVIINNLPELEIVIENAENSCDEDDDYDYNEDDCDDCSTSEIENLLTSCTDWSVNTLRRDNNTNYDNLYYNYDFNFFNDGTLSVFWNTTTVYGTWVASGSDNNIEVIIDIPALPLCNNNWIVQEVRNCSVETEIDMRVGVDRIQYAKNCN
;
A
#
# COMPACT_ATOMS: atom_id res chain seq x y z
N MET A 1 18.18 -75.48 47.07
CA MET A 1 18.48 -74.59 45.92
C MET A 1 17.25 -73.87 45.37
N LYS A 2 16.13 -74.55 45.10
CA LYS A 2 14.94 -73.94 44.47
C LYS A 2 14.32 -72.74 45.21
N LEU A 3 14.23 -72.79 46.54
CA LEU A 3 13.63 -71.69 47.33
C LEU A 3 14.49 -70.41 47.33
N ARG A 4 15.83 -70.55 47.33
CA ARG A 4 16.74 -69.40 47.26
C ARG A 4 16.70 -68.70 45.90
N VAL A 5 16.53 -69.48 44.82
CA VAL A 5 16.41 -68.93 43.46
C VAL A 5 15.09 -68.20 43.28
N ILE A 6 13.98 -68.70 43.85
CA ILE A 6 12.66 -68.04 43.79
C ILE A 6 12.67 -66.72 44.56
N ILE A 7 13.30 -66.68 45.74
CA ILE A 7 13.45 -65.43 46.51
C ILE A 7 14.32 -64.42 45.78
N LEU A 8 15.41 -64.86 45.13
CA LEU A 8 16.26 -63.98 44.32
C LEU A 8 15.51 -63.40 43.12
N LEU A 9 14.66 -64.21 42.47
CA LEU A 9 13.88 -63.78 41.31
C LEU A 9 12.81 -62.75 41.71
N PHE A 10 12.15 -62.92 42.87
CA PHE A 10 11.16 -61.98 43.40
C PHE A 10 11.77 -60.64 43.83
N ILE A 11 12.99 -60.66 44.36
CA ILE A 11 13.75 -59.45 44.69
C ILE A 11 14.19 -58.73 43.40
N LEU A 12 14.59 -59.47 42.37
CA LEU A 12 15.00 -58.92 41.08
C LEU A 12 13.83 -58.31 40.29
N THR A 13 12.62 -58.89 40.34
CA THR A 13 11.42 -58.28 39.75
C THR A 13 10.89 -57.09 40.54
N GLY A 14 11.11 -57.04 41.87
CA GLY A 14 10.75 -55.87 42.69
C GLY A 14 11.57 -54.62 42.39
N LEU A 15 12.82 -54.79 41.93
CA LEU A 15 13.74 -53.68 41.58
C LEU A 15 13.43 -53.01 40.23
N ILE A 16 12.60 -53.62 39.38
CA ILE A 16 12.26 -53.08 38.05
C ILE A 16 11.07 -52.09 38.12
N PHE A 17 10.36 -52.04 39.25
CA PHE A 17 9.21 -51.14 39.46
C PHE A 17 9.55 -49.87 40.26
N THR A 18 10.82 -49.62 40.58
CA THR A 18 11.27 -48.40 41.27
C THR A 18 11.92 -47.37 40.34
N ALA A 19 11.62 -47.41 39.05
CA ALA A 19 11.95 -46.31 38.14
C ALA A 19 11.01 -45.11 38.44
N CYS A 20 11.16 -44.49 39.62
CA CYS A 20 10.77 -43.10 39.77
C CYS A 20 11.77 -42.31 38.92
N ARG A 21 11.36 -41.88 37.73
CA ARG A 21 12.05 -40.82 37.00
C ARG A 21 12.03 -39.60 37.94
N LYS A 22 13.15 -39.34 38.61
CA LYS A 22 13.38 -38.12 39.38
C LYS A 22 14.10 -37.16 38.45
N GLU A 23 13.46 -36.82 37.33
CA GLU A 23 13.86 -35.64 36.60
C GLU A 23 13.15 -34.49 37.28
N GLU A 24 13.90 -33.77 38.13
CA GLU A 24 13.65 -32.33 38.23
C GLU A 24 14.09 -31.78 36.87
N THR A 25 13.15 -31.62 35.96
CA THR A 25 13.34 -30.66 34.87
C THR A 25 13.39 -29.31 35.57
N GLU A 26 14.59 -28.77 35.79
CA GLU A 26 14.68 -27.33 35.97
C GLU A 26 14.06 -26.74 34.71
N PHE A 27 12.86 -26.18 34.86
CA PHE A 27 12.20 -25.42 33.82
C PHE A 27 13.01 -24.14 33.69
N VAL A 28 14.07 -24.19 32.89
CA VAL A 28 14.82 -23.01 32.48
C VAL A 28 13.89 -22.28 31.52
N GLN A 29 13.04 -21.43 32.10
CA GLN A 29 12.27 -20.47 31.31
C GLN A 29 13.27 -19.62 30.53
N ALA A 30 12.96 -19.38 29.25
CA ALA A 30 13.59 -18.27 28.55
C ALA A 30 13.49 -17.01 29.44
N PRO A 31 14.53 -16.17 29.47
CA PRO A 31 14.47 -14.85 30.10
C PRO A 31 13.13 -14.16 29.78
N GLN A 32 12.57 -13.39 30.71
CA GLN A 32 11.29 -12.71 30.47
C GLN A 32 11.31 -11.85 29.20
N ASP A 33 12.47 -11.30 28.87
CA ASP A 33 12.68 -10.41 27.72
C ASP A 33 12.74 -11.17 26.37
N GLU A 34 12.69 -12.51 26.40
CA GLU A 34 12.67 -13.40 25.21
C GLU A 34 11.31 -14.07 25.01
N ARG A 35 10.29 -13.68 25.80
CA ARG A 35 8.95 -14.27 25.74
C ARG A 35 7.95 -13.26 25.21
N LEU A 36 7.21 -13.66 24.19
CA LEU A 36 6.03 -12.92 23.77
C LEU A 36 4.90 -13.21 24.76
N VAL A 37 4.35 -12.16 25.36
CA VAL A 37 3.28 -12.27 26.38
C VAL A 37 2.00 -11.66 25.83
N VAL A 38 0.89 -12.33 26.05
CA VAL A 38 -0.45 -11.82 25.69
C VAL A 38 -0.69 -10.43 26.27
N ASN A 39 -1.28 -9.52 25.50
CA ASN A 39 -1.52 -8.13 25.87
C ASN A 39 -0.26 -7.33 26.29
N SER A 40 0.93 -7.75 25.86
CA SER A 40 2.14 -6.91 25.98
C SER A 40 2.12 -5.82 24.90
N ASN A 41 2.85 -4.73 25.12
CA ASN A 41 2.96 -3.64 24.15
C ASN A 41 3.44 -4.17 22.79
N ILE A 42 4.51 -4.97 22.79
CA ILE A 42 5.04 -5.60 21.57
C ILE A 42 4.03 -6.53 20.88
N ALA A 43 3.15 -7.23 21.60
CA ALA A 43 2.11 -8.05 20.97
C ALA A 43 1.09 -7.17 20.23
N SER A 44 0.67 -6.07 20.84
CA SER A 44 -0.21 -5.08 20.18
C SER A 44 0.46 -4.42 18.98
N LEU A 45 1.73 -4.02 19.11
CA LEU A 45 2.50 -3.46 17.99
C LEU A 45 2.60 -4.45 16.83
N ILE A 46 2.97 -5.71 17.08
CA ILE A 46 2.99 -6.73 16.02
C ILE A 46 1.61 -6.88 15.38
N GLN A 47 0.54 -6.94 16.18
CA GLN A 47 -0.82 -7.12 15.67
C GLN A 47 -1.28 -5.95 14.80
N ASN A 48 -0.95 -4.72 15.20
CA ASN A 48 -1.25 -3.49 14.46
C ASN A 48 -0.42 -3.37 13.18
N THR A 49 0.83 -3.82 13.19
CA THR A 49 1.67 -3.85 11.99
C THR A 49 1.18 -4.84 10.93
N VAL A 50 0.43 -5.87 11.33
CA VAL A 50 -0.04 -6.92 10.41
C VAL A 50 -1.55 -6.94 10.25
N SER A 51 -2.27 -5.95 10.78
CA SER A 51 -3.70 -5.82 10.51
C SER A 51 -3.94 -5.50 9.04
N ASN A 52 -5.14 -5.85 8.58
CA ASN A 52 -5.61 -5.36 7.30
C ASN A 52 -6.05 -3.91 7.45
N ASP A 53 -5.21 -2.97 7.06
CA ASP A 53 -5.46 -1.52 7.08
C ASP A 53 -6.81 -1.19 6.40
N GLY A 54 -6.91 -1.39 5.09
CA GLY A 54 -8.15 -1.12 4.35
C GLY A 54 -8.18 0.22 3.63
N SER A 55 -7.11 1.01 3.67
CA SER A 55 -6.93 2.24 2.89
C SER A 55 -6.93 2.01 1.36
N LEU A 56 -6.51 0.83 0.90
CA LEU A 56 -6.24 0.54 -0.52
C LEU A 56 -7.39 0.84 -1.48
N ASP A 57 -8.64 0.78 -1.03
CA ASP A 57 -9.82 1.00 -1.86
C ASP A 57 -10.70 2.17 -1.43
N ASN A 58 -10.10 3.13 -0.70
CA ASN A 58 -10.71 4.39 -0.30
C ASN A 58 -11.37 5.16 -1.48
N ILE A 59 -10.79 5.08 -2.69
CA ILE A 59 -11.38 5.63 -3.93
C ILE A 59 -12.80 5.08 -4.23
N VAL A 60 -13.09 3.86 -3.77
CA VAL A 60 -14.35 3.16 -4.01
C VAL A 60 -15.34 3.35 -2.86
N ASP A 61 -14.92 3.13 -1.62
CA ASP A 61 -15.86 2.96 -0.50
C ASP A 61 -15.74 4.03 0.59
N ARG A 62 -14.67 4.84 0.53
CA ARG A 62 -14.33 5.90 1.49
C ARG A 62 -14.24 5.36 2.92
N ALA A 63 -13.59 4.21 3.10
CA ALA A 63 -13.44 3.54 4.39
C ALA A 63 -12.01 3.03 4.60
N ASN A 64 -11.23 3.74 5.41
CA ASN A 64 -9.84 3.40 5.73
C ASN A 64 -9.68 2.28 6.77
N CYS A 65 -10.63 1.35 6.88
CA CYS A 65 -10.59 0.35 7.97
C CYS A 65 -11.02 -1.05 7.55
N PHE A 66 -11.28 -1.27 6.27
CA PHE A 66 -11.54 -2.57 5.65
C PHE A 66 -11.43 -2.43 4.13
N ASP A 67 -11.09 -3.52 3.42
CA ASP A 67 -11.12 -3.52 1.96
C ASP A 67 -12.39 -4.16 1.41
N ILE A 68 -12.83 -3.79 0.20
CA ILE A 68 -13.71 -4.63 -0.62
C ILE A 68 -12.91 -5.73 -1.31
N VAL A 69 -13.28 -6.99 -1.04
CA VAL A 69 -12.64 -8.18 -1.61
C VAL A 69 -12.92 -8.30 -3.10
N PHE A 70 -11.86 -8.38 -3.90
CA PHE A 70 -11.95 -8.63 -5.34
C PHE A 70 -12.57 -10.01 -5.68
N PRO A 71 -13.25 -10.13 -6.84
CA PRO A 71 -13.62 -9.05 -7.76
C PRO A 71 -14.99 -8.45 -7.41
N TYR A 72 -15.16 -7.17 -7.71
CA TYR A 72 -16.44 -6.48 -7.59
C TYR A 72 -16.70 -5.55 -8.79
N THR A 73 -17.84 -4.87 -8.79
CA THR A 73 -18.24 -3.99 -9.90
C THR A 73 -18.74 -2.68 -9.35
N VAL A 74 -18.31 -1.60 -9.97
CA VAL A 74 -18.75 -0.23 -9.66
C VAL A 74 -19.30 0.44 -10.91
N ASN A 75 -20.19 1.40 -10.70
CA ASN A 75 -20.65 2.31 -11.73
C ASN A 75 -20.09 3.70 -11.42
N VAL A 76 -19.17 4.19 -12.26
CA VAL A 76 -18.46 5.45 -12.09
C VAL A 76 -18.91 6.41 -13.18
N ASN A 77 -19.55 7.54 -12.86
CA ASN A 77 -20.03 8.54 -13.83
C ASN A 77 -20.84 7.98 -15.04
N SER A 78 -21.51 6.83 -14.87
CA SER A 78 -22.25 6.03 -15.88
C SER A 78 -21.46 4.96 -16.64
N GLU A 79 -20.17 4.80 -16.35
CA GLU A 79 -19.33 3.71 -16.85
C GLU A 79 -19.36 2.50 -15.91
N HIS A 80 -19.35 1.30 -16.48
CA HIS A 80 -19.32 0.05 -15.73
C HIS A 80 -17.88 -0.46 -15.65
N VAL A 81 -17.29 -0.43 -14.44
CA VAL A 81 -15.93 -0.90 -14.19
C VAL A 81 -15.98 -2.18 -13.35
N ILE A 82 -15.28 -3.22 -13.82
CA ILE A 82 -15.09 -4.46 -13.06
C ILE A 82 -13.71 -4.39 -12.44
N VAL A 83 -13.65 -4.35 -11.11
CA VAL A 83 -12.42 -4.25 -10.34
C VAL A 83 -12.01 -5.67 -9.93
N ASN A 84 -10.91 -6.16 -10.50
CA ASN A 84 -10.35 -7.49 -10.23
C ASN A 84 -9.04 -7.43 -9.45
N SER A 85 -8.38 -6.27 -9.42
CA SER A 85 -7.15 -5.99 -8.70
C SER A 85 -6.97 -4.49 -8.47
N GLU A 86 -6.03 -4.11 -7.61
CA GLU A 86 -5.62 -2.71 -7.37
C GLU A 86 -5.32 -1.93 -8.65
N ASN A 87 -4.71 -2.56 -9.67
CA ASN A 87 -4.45 -1.91 -10.97
C ASN A 87 -5.72 -1.37 -11.67
N ASP A 88 -6.91 -1.87 -11.32
CA ASP A 88 -8.16 -1.39 -11.88
C ASP A 88 -8.64 -0.07 -11.23
N TYR A 89 -8.04 0.38 -10.12
CA TYR A 89 -8.32 1.69 -9.50
C TYR A 89 -7.92 2.86 -10.38
N ALA A 90 -6.79 2.74 -11.09
CA ALA A 90 -6.40 3.70 -12.13
C ALA A 90 -7.47 3.85 -13.23
N THR A 91 -8.32 2.84 -13.46
CA THR A 91 -9.45 2.97 -14.40
C THR A 91 -10.58 3.81 -13.80
N ILE A 92 -10.80 3.76 -12.49
CA ILE A 92 -11.82 4.54 -11.77
C ILE A 92 -11.40 6.00 -11.72
N GLU A 93 -10.16 6.27 -11.31
CA GLU A 93 -9.53 7.60 -11.31
C GLU A 93 -9.62 8.25 -12.69
N CYS A 94 -9.19 7.53 -13.73
CA CYS A 94 -9.34 7.96 -15.12
C CYS A 94 -10.76 8.35 -15.56
N VAL A 95 -11.81 7.81 -14.91
CA VAL A 95 -13.20 8.19 -15.18
C VAL A 95 -13.61 9.43 -14.41
N PHE A 96 -13.10 9.63 -13.20
CA PHE A 96 -13.30 10.87 -12.43
C PHE A 96 -12.63 12.05 -13.12
N ASP A 97 -11.42 11.87 -13.62
CA ASP A 97 -10.66 13.02 -14.12
C ASP A 97 -11.02 13.44 -15.55
N GLN A 98 -11.96 12.75 -16.20
CA GLN A 98 -12.42 13.12 -17.55
C GLN A 98 -12.89 14.58 -17.64
N SER A 99 -13.28 15.18 -16.51
CA SER A 99 -13.61 16.58 -16.42
C SER A 99 -13.30 17.13 -15.02
N GLU A 100 -12.73 18.34 -14.96
CA GLU A 100 -12.51 19.04 -13.67
C GLU A 100 -13.76 19.80 -13.18
N ASP A 101 -14.81 19.87 -14.01
CA ASP A 101 -15.99 20.73 -13.80
C ASP A 101 -17.28 19.95 -13.48
N ASP A 102 -17.22 18.61 -13.40
CA ASP A 102 -18.36 17.76 -13.05
C ASP A 102 -18.34 17.31 -11.60
N ILE A 103 -19.30 16.44 -11.26
CA ILE A 103 -19.46 15.88 -9.92
C ILE A 103 -19.36 14.38 -10.10
N ASP A 104 -18.29 13.83 -9.55
CA ASP A 104 -18.02 12.41 -9.57
C ASP A 104 -18.99 11.64 -8.68
N ASP A 105 -19.56 10.57 -9.25
CA ASP A 105 -20.46 9.66 -8.57
C ASP A 105 -20.04 8.22 -8.83
N LEU A 106 -19.82 7.49 -7.74
CA LEU A 106 -19.50 6.07 -7.74
C LEU A 106 -20.56 5.29 -6.98
N ASN A 107 -21.09 4.25 -7.63
CA ASN A 107 -22.05 3.32 -7.02
C ASN A 107 -21.56 1.87 -7.11
N ILE A 108 -21.37 1.24 -5.95
CA ILE A 108 -21.02 -0.18 -5.85
C ILE A 108 -22.22 -1.07 -6.25
N VAL A 109 -21.95 -2.09 -7.05
CA VAL A 109 -22.94 -3.10 -7.44
C VAL A 109 -22.91 -4.26 -6.45
N PHE A 110 -23.89 -4.28 -5.56
CA PHE A 110 -24.04 -5.31 -4.54
C PHE A 110 -24.60 -6.65 -5.08
N PRO A 111 -24.32 -7.78 -4.39
CA PRO A 111 -23.53 -7.89 -3.16
C PRO A 111 -22.02 -7.84 -3.41
N VAL A 112 -21.28 -7.36 -2.40
CA VAL A 112 -19.82 -7.41 -2.32
C VAL A 112 -19.40 -8.07 -1.01
N SER A 113 -18.14 -8.49 -0.89
CA SER A 113 -17.55 -8.92 0.38
C SER A 113 -16.57 -7.86 0.85
N ILE A 114 -16.55 -7.55 2.15
CA ILE A 114 -15.51 -6.74 2.78
C ILE A 114 -14.59 -7.61 3.61
N ARG A 115 -13.34 -7.21 3.79
CA ARG A 115 -12.35 -7.85 4.66
C ARG A 115 -11.97 -6.88 5.77
N LEU A 116 -12.26 -7.26 7.02
CA LEU A 116 -12.02 -6.46 8.21
C LEU A 116 -10.54 -6.50 8.65
N PRO A 117 -10.13 -5.68 9.65
CA PRO A 117 -8.74 -5.64 10.14
C PRO A 117 -8.21 -6.99 10.65
N ASP A 118 -9.11 -7.86 11.11
CA ASP A 118 -8.80 -9.23 11.54
C ASP A 118 -8.82 -10.27 10.39
N PHE A 119 -8.82 -9.80 9.15
CA PHE A 119 -8.95 -10.60 7.92
C PHE A 119 -10.26 -11.37 7.80
N THR A 120 -11.25 -11.15 8.66
CA THR A 120 -12.56 -11.78 8.52
C THR A 120 -13.32 -11.19 7.34
N GLU A 121 -13.92 -12.05 6.53
CA GLU A 121 -14.71 -11.63 5.37
C GLU A 121 -16.21 -11.63 5.67
N ILE A 122 -16.88 -10.54 5.33
CA ILE A 122 -18.32 -10.36 5.53
C ILE A 122 -18.99 -9.99 4.21
N VAL A 123 -20.09 -10.68 3.88
CA VAL A 123 -20.90 -10.35 2.70
C VAL A 123 -21.82 -9.17 3.01
N ILE A 124 -21.71 -8.11 2.22
CA ILE A 124 -22.51 -6.90 2.28
C ILE A 124 -23.56 -6.94 1.16
N ALA A 125 -24.84 -6.88 1.53
CA ALA A 125 -25.93 -7.05 0.58
C ALA A 125 -26.38 -5.75 -0.09
N ASN A 126 -26.07 -4.59 0.49
CA ASN A 126 -26.52 -3.28 0.01
C ASN A 126 -25.75 -2.12 0.67
N ASN A 127 -25.91 -0.91 0.11
CA ASN A 127 -25.24 0.30 0.59
C ASN A 127 -25.57 0.66 2.05
N THR A 128 -26.75 0.31 2.57
CA THR A 128 -27.07 0.58 3.97
C THR A 128 -26.26 -0.29 4.92
N GLU A 129 -25.97 -1.54 4.53
CA GLU A 129 -25.07 -2.40 5.29
C GLU A 129 -23.63 -1.89 5.22
N LEU A 130 -23.14 -1.54 4.03
CA LEU A 130 -21.79 -0.97 3.86
C LEU A 130 -21.59 0.27 4.74
N ASN A 131 -22.51 1.24 4.66
CA ASN A 131 -22.44 2.46 5.48
C ASN A 131 -22.41 2.17 6.99
N ASN A 132 -22.97 1.06 7.48
CA ASN A 132 -22.86 0.76 8.92
C ASN A 132 -21.42 0.41 9.32
N TYR A 133 -20.62 -0.14 8.40
CA TYR A 133 -19.19 -0.40 8.59
C TYR A 133 -18.37 0.87 8.33
N THR A 134 -18.60 1.59 7.24
CA THR A 134 -17.87 2.85 6.96
C THR A 134 -18.01 3.87 8.10
N ASN A 135 -19.18 3.96 8.74
CA ASN A 135 -19.40 4.85 9.89
C ASN A 135 -18.64 4.45 11.17
N THR A 136 -17.98 3.28 11.21
CA THR A 136 -17.12 2.87 12.32
C THR A 136 -15.64 3.13 12.07
N CYS A 137 -15.25 3.48 10.85
CA CYS A 137 -13.89 3.88 10.53
C CYS A 137 -13.57 5.28 11.09
N ASN A 138 -12.28 5.62 11.17
CA ASN A 138 -11.80 6.85 11.82
C ASN A 138 -12.05 8.10 10.96
N GLY A 139 -12.15 7.91 9.64
CA GLY A 139 -12.42 8.96 8.67
C GLY A 139 -11.14 9.46 7.99
N GLU A 140 -11.30 10.26 6.95
CA GLU A 140 -10.21 10.82 6.13
C GLU A 140 -9.07 11.45 6.95
N ASN A 141 -7.84 10.96 6.74
CA ASN A 141 -6.61 11.50 7.33
C ASN A 141 -6.63 11.53 8.87
N VAL A 142 -7.11 10.46 9.51
CA VAL A 142 -7.24 10.38 10.97
C VAL A 142 -6.38 9.26 11.51
N VAL A 143 -5.27 9.67 12.15
CA VAL A 143 -4.40 8.79 12.96
C VAL A 143 -5.19 7.72 13.69
N ASP A 144 -4.88 6.47 13.40
CA ASP A 144 -5.45 5.31 14.05
C ASP A 144 -4.37 4.42 14.66
N ASN A 145 -4.51 3.10 14.60
CA ASN A 145 -3.70 2.21 15.45
C ASN A 145 -2.90 1.20 14.64
N ASP A 146 -3.31 0.90 13.42
CA ASP A 146 -2.55 0.14 12.45
C ASP A 146 -1.24 0.86 12.11
N ILE A 147 -0.30 0.08 11.59
CA ILE A 147 1.08 0.50 11.38
C ILE A 147 1.54 -0.01 10.02
N GLU A 148 1.55 0.87 9.03
CA GLU A 148 1.76 0.55 7.61
C GLU A 148 3.22 0.82 7.21
N CYS A 149 3.93 1.64 7.97
CA CYS A 149 5.28 2.08 7.62
C CYS A 149 6.38 1.01 7.78
N ILE A 150 6.02 -0.22 8.13
CA ILE A 150 6.95 -1.33 8.36
C ILE A 150 6.29 -2.68 8.09
N ASP A 151 6.96 -3.53 7.33
CA ASP A 151 6.50 -4.88 6.98
C ASP A 151 7.37 -5.97 7.58
N PHE A 152 6.76 -7.11 7.89
CA PHE A 152 7.50 -8.33 8.25
C PHE A 152 7.92 -9.12 7.02
N GLN A 153 9.17 -9.61 7.02
CA GLN A 153 9.61 -10.59 6.04
C GLN A 153 9.32 -12.01 6.53
N TYR A 154 8.50 -12.73 5.77
CA TYR A 154 8.14 -14.12 6.04
C TYR A 154 9.13 -15.13 5.43
N PRO A 155 9.23 -16.35 5.99
CA PRO A 155 8.46 -16.87 7.13
C PRO A 155 9.03 -16.47 8.50
N ILE A 156 8.14 -16.40 9.50
CA ILE A 156 8.49 -16.25 10.93
C ILE A 156 8.27 -17.59 11.63
N GLU A 157 9.30 -18.09 12.30
CA GLU A 157 9.21 -19.32 13.09
C GLU A 157 9.01 -18.98 14.57
N ALA A 158 8.12 -19.70 15.25
CA ALA A 158 7.90 -19.56 16.68
C ALA A 158 7.62 -20.91 17.35
N SER A 159 7.89 -20.99 18.65
CA SER A 159 7.58 -22.14 19.49
C SER A 159 6.59 -21.74 20.58
N VAL A 160 5.54 -22.55 20.74
CA VAL A 160 4.47 -22.35 21.71
C VAL A 160 4.48 -23.50 22.70
N PHE A 161 4.61 -23.19 23.99
CA PHE A 161 4.43 -24.15 25.07
C PHE A 161 3.21 -23.79 25.91
N ASN A 162 2.18 -24.63 25.90
CA ASN A 162 0.99 -24.44 26.70
C ASN A 162 1.16 -25.10 28.09
N SER A 163 1.12 -24.29 29.14
CA SER A 163 1.39 -24.75 30.51
C SER A 163 0.24 -25.52 31.16
N GLU A 164 -0.97 -25.51 30.60
CA GLU A 164 -2.11 -26.29 31.12
C GLU A 164 -2.04 -27.75 30.66
N ASN A 165 -1.74 -27.98 29.39
CA ASN A 165 -1.75 -29.32 28.78
C ASN A 165 -0.33 -29.89 28.51
N GLU A 166 0.72 -29.11 28.79
CA GLU A 166 2.14 -29.44 28.59
C GLU A 166 2.49 -29.76 27.11
N LEU A 167 1.74 -29.23 26.16
CA LEU A 167 2.00 -29.38 24.73
C LEU A 167 3.05 -28.35 24.27
N LEU A 168 4.02 -28.81 23.48
CA LEU A 168 4.98 -27.98 22.77
C LEU A 168 4.71 -28.10 21.27
N GLU A 169 4.56 -26.96 20.61
CA GLU A 169 4.35 -26.84 19.17
C GLU A 169 5.38 -25.87 18.57
N THR A 170 5.74 -26.10 17.32
CA THR A 170 6.53 -25.17 16.51
C THR A 170 5.66 -24.79 15.32
N ILE A 171 5.56 -23.49 15.07
CA ILE A 171 4.75 -22.90 14.03
C ILE A 171 5.64 -22.14 13.05
N SER A 172 5.21 -22.13 11.80
CA SER A 172 5.80 -21.35 10.72
C SER A 172 4.70 -20.47 10.15
N ILE A 173 4.91 -19.16 10.23
CA ILE A 173 3.96 -18.11 9.86
C ILE A 173 4.43 -17.56 8.52
N GLU A 174 3.56 -17.52 7.52
CA GLU A 174 3.93 -17.28 6.11
C GLU A 174 3.37 -15.95 5.55
N ARG A 175 2.52 -15.25 6.30
CA ARG A 175 1.82 -14.01 5.89
C ARG A 175 1.16 -13.30 7.07
N ASP A 176 0.79 -12.04 6.89
CA ASP A 176 0.22 -11.14 7.90
C ASP A 176 -1.01 -11.70 8.60
N SER A 177 -2.04 -12.06 7.84
CA SER A 177 -3.21 -12.77 8.37
C SER A 177 -2.92 -13.98 9.28
N GLN A 178 -1.82 -14.73 9.06
CA GLN A 178 -1.45 -15.82 9.98
C GLN A 178 -0.74 -15.30 11.22
N LEU A 179 0.06 -14.24 11.10
CA LEU A 179 0.68 -13.58 12.24
C LEU A 179 -0.39 -12.93 13.12
N TYR A 180 -1.34 -12.22 12.51
CA TYR A 180 -2.48 -11.60 13.18
C TYR A 180 -3.26 -12.63 14.01
N GLU A 181 -3.71 -13.72 13.36
CA GLU A 181 -4.44 -14.80 14.02
C GLU A 181 -3.59 -15.45 15.14
N PHE A 182 -2.29 -15.65 14.91
CA PHE A 182 -1.39 -16.17 15.91
C PHE A 182 -1.30 -15.30 17.17
N ILE A 183 -1.25 -13.97 17.01
CA ILE A 183 -1.21 -13.03 18.14
C ILE A 183 -2.56 -12.95 18.86
N ASP A 184 -3.68 -12.99 18.13
CA ASP A 184 -5.03 -12.95 18.70
C ASP A 184 -5.35 -14.21 19.53
N ASP A 185 -4.87 -15.38 19.08
CA ASP A 185 -5.12 -16.68 19.71
C ASP A 185 -4.24 -16.98 20.95
N ILE A 186 -3.31 -16.09 21.32
CA ILE A 186 -2.41 -16.32 22.47
C ILE A 186 -3.22 -16.44 23.78
N ASP A 187 -3.15 -17.60 24.43
CA ASP A 187 -3.75 -17.80 25.75
C ASP A 187 -2.80 -17.38 26.88
N VAL A 188 -3.36 -17.03 28.04
CA VAL A 188 -2.60 -16.71 29.26
C VAL A 188 -1.68 -17.84 29.74
N ASN A 189 -1.97 -19.08 29.35
CA ASN A 189 -1.18 -20.27 29.68
C ASN A 189 -0.07 -20.55 28.66
N ASP A 190 -0.02 -19.81 27.55
CA ASP A 190 0.96 -20.00 26.50
C ASP A 190 2.28 -19.29 26.82
N ILE A 191 3.37 -19.98 26.48
CA ILE A 191 4.72 -19.48 26.57
C ILE A 191 5.28 -19.49 25.16
N ILE A 192 5.39 -18.30 24.57
CA ILE A 192 5.78 -18.13 23.18
C ILE A 192 7.21 -17.62 23.10
N THR A 193 7.98 -18.22 22.21
CA THR A 193 9.33 -17.79 21.83
C THR A 193 9.39 -17.68 20.31
N ILE A 194 9.77 -16.52 19.82
CA ILE A 194 10.01 -16.29 18.38
C ILE A 194 11.48 -16.61 18.07
N ASP A 195 11.73 -17.27 16.94
CA ASP A 195 13.07 -17.58 16.49
C ASP A 195 13.68 -16.37 15.79
N PHE A 196 14.66 -15.76 16.45
CA PHE A 196 15.46 -14.66 15.91
C PHE A 196 16.69 -15.16 15.15
N PRO A 197 17.21 -14.39 14.17
CA PRO A 197 16.78 -13.04 13.80
C PRO A 197 15.55 -13.00 12.90
N LEU A 198 14.79 -11.89 13.00
CA LEU A 198 13.73 -11.52 12.05
C LEU A 198 14.26 -10.44 11.11
N THR A 199 13.65 -10.31 9.93
CA THR A 199 13.86 -9.18 9.04
C THR A 199 12.55 -8.42 8.90
N VAL A 200 12.62 -7.11 9.00
CA VAL A 200 11.53 -6.18 8.70
C VAL A 200 11.97 -5.24 7.58
N VAL A 201 11.02 -4.73 6.81
CA VAL A 201 11.25 -3.79 5.70
C VAL A 201 10.55 -2.49 6.06
N LEU A 202 11.28 -1.38 6.09
CA LEU A 202 10.67 -0.05 6.30
C LEU A 202 9.99 0.42 5.01
N HIS A 203 9.09 1.39 5.11
CA HIS A 203 8.42 2.03 3.97
C HIS A 203 9.37 2.46 2.84
N ASP A 204 10.59 2.94 3.17
CA ASP A 204 11.60 3.33 2.18
C ASP A 204 12.32 2.14 1.48
N GLY A 205 11.89 0.91 1.76
CA GLY A 205 12.47 -0.34 1.27
C GLY A 205 13.71 -0.82 2.03
N THR A 206 14.12 -0.13 3.11
CA THR A 206 15.28 -0.52 3.91
C THR A 206 14.99 -1.78 4.73
N GLU A 207 15.78 -2.83 4.53
CA GLU A 207 15.74 -4.03 5.38
C GLU A 207 16.48 -3.81 6.71
N VAL A 208 15.81 -4.14 7.83
CA VAL A 208 16.37 -4.10 9.19
C VAL A 208 16.33 -5.49 9.80
N ILE A 209 17.47 -5.94 10.34
CA ILE A 209 17.59 -7.25 11.02
C ILE A 209 17.39 -7.06 12.51
N ILE A 210 16.40 -7.76 13.06
CA ILE A 210 15.98 -7.72 14.46
C ILE A 210 16.45 -8.98 15.18
N ASN A 211 17.07 -8.84 16.36
CA ASN A 211 17.68 -9.97 17.07
C ASN A 211 16.94 -10.39 18.35
N ASN A 212 15.95 -9.60 18.80
CA ASN A 212 15.17 -9.86 20.00
C ASN A 212 13.91 -8.98 20.04
N LEU A 213 12.97 -9.30 20.95
CA LEU A 213 11.70 -8.57 21.10
C LEU A 213 11.87 -7.09 21.48
N PRO A 214 12.74 -6.69 22.44
CA PRO A 214 12.96 -5.27 22.73
C PRO A 214 13.48 -4.46 21.55
N GLU A 215 14.32 -5.07 20.70
CA GLU A 215 14.77 -4.43 19.45
C GLU A 215 13.62 -4.28 18.45
N LEU A 216 12.75 -5.29 18.34
CA LEU A 216 11.55 -5.22 17.49
C LEU A 216 10.63 -4.07 17.92
N GLU A 217 10.33 -3.97 19.22
CA GLU A 217 9.49 -2.94 19.81
C GLU A 217 9.99 -1.54 19.47
N ILE A 218 11.28 -1.28 19.68
CA ILE A 218 11.90 0.00 19.37
C ILE A 218 11.84 0.30 17.86
N VAL A 219 12.03 -0.70 17.00
CA VAL A 219 12.02 -0.48 15.55
C VAL A 219 10.62 -0.14 15.06
N ILE A 220 9.59 -0.85 15.53
CA ILE A 220 8.19 -0.53 15.17
C ILE A 220 7.80 0.86 15.70
N GLU A 221 8.05 1.18 16.97
CA GLU A 221 7.73 2.50 17.56
C GLU A 221 8.45 3.68 16.87
N ASN A 222 9.59 3.45 16.23
CA ASN A 222 10.27 4.49 15.46
C ASN A 222 9.75 4.61 14.01
N ALA A 223 9.16 3.54 13.49
CA ALA A 223 8.63 3.48 12.13
C ALA A 223 7.16 3.95 12.06
N GLU A 224 6.37 3.78 13.11
CA GLU A 224 4.92 4.01 13.18
C GLU A 224 4.38 5.41 12.77
N ASN A 225 5.25 6.38 12.49
CA ASN A 225 4.83 7.71 11.99
C ASN A 225 5.86 8.22 10.95
N SER A 226 6.47 7.30 10.21
CA SER A 226 7.59 7.61 9.31
C SER A 226 7.21 7.70 7.84
N CYS A 227 6.00 7.29 7.50
CA CYS A 227 5.37 7.38 6.18
C CYS A 227 4.03 8.13 6.27
N ASP A 228 3.40 8.38 5.13
CA ASP A 228 1.99 8.74 5.09
C ASP A 228 1.18 7.45 5.24
N GLU A 229 0.04 7.52 5.92
CA GLU A 229 -0.77 6.34 6.26
C GLU A 229 -1.82 6.05 5.17
N ASP A 230 -1.77 6.78 4.04
CA ASP A 230 -2.64 6.68 2.85
C ASP A 230 -4.16 6.65 3.19
N ASP A 231 -4.48 7.27 4.32
CA ASP A 231 -5.78 7.31 4.99
C ASP A 231 -6.78 8.28 4.36
N ASP A 232 -6.40 8.89 3.25
CA ASP A 232 -7.17 9.91 2.59
C ASP A 232 -8.15 9.34 1.56
N TYR A 233 -9.10 10.17 1.17
CA TYR A 233 -10.05 9.84 0.10
C TYR A 233 -9.65 10.54 -1.20
N ASP A 234 -8.45 11.11 -1.24
CA ASP A 234 -7.98 11.95 -2.32
C ASP A 234 -7.33 11.07 -3.39
N TYR A 235 -8.19 10.59 -4.29
CA TYR A 235 -7.77 9.87 -5.48
C TYR A 235 -7.04 10.74 -6.51
N ASN A 236 -6.64 11.97 -6.19
CA ASN A 236 -5.82 12.81 -7.07
C ASN A 236 -4.31 12.55 -6.90
N GLU A 237 -3.91 11.34 -6.48
CA GLU A 237 -2.49 10.93 -6.36
C GLU A 237 -1.74 10.86 -7.70
N ASP A 238 -2.43 11.03 -8.83
CA ASP A 238 -1.83 11.38 -10.13
C ASP A 238 -1.20 12.80 -10.16
N ASP A 239 -1.29 13.56 -9.06
CA ASP A 239 -0.41 14.69 -8.78
C ASP A 239 1.05 14.20 -8.81
N CYS A 240 1.92 15.01 -9.40
CA CYS A 240 3.29 14.62 -9.73
C CYS A 240 4.22 14.66 -8.50
N ASP A 241 3.71 14.22 -7.35
CA ASP A 241 4.31 14.28 -6.03
C ASP A 241 5.61 13.46 -5.96
N ASP A 242 5.61 12.28 -6.59
CA ASP A 242 6.75 11.34 -6.65
C ASP A 242 7.32 11.11 -8.07
N CYS A 243 6.94 11.95 -9.04
CA CYS A 243 7.49 11.88 -10.38
C CYS A 243 9.02 12.05 -10.43
N SER A 244 9.66 11.31 -11.33
CA SER A 244 11.04 11.58 -11.74
C SER A 244 11.09 12.40 -13.04
N THR A 245 12.12 13.25 -13.16
CA THR A 245 12.40 13.95 -14.43
C THR A 245 12.53 12.97 -15.61
N SER A 246 13.09 11.78 -15.37
CA SER A 246 13.22 10.75 -16.40
C SER A 246 11.88 10.22 -16.92
N GLU A 247 10.87 10.11 -16.06
CA GLU A 247 9.53 9.69 -16.48
C GLU A 247 8.89 10.75 -17.37
N ILE A 248 8.99 12.03 -16.99
CA ILE A 248 8.47 13.14 -17.82
C ILE A 248 9.17 13.20 -19.17
N GLU A 249 10.50 13.05 -19.21
CA GLU A 249 11.25 13.01 -20.47
C GLU A 249 10.81 11.83 -21.35
N ASN A 250 10.67 10.63 -20.76
CA ASN A 250 10.22 9.44 -21.47
C ASN A 250 8.77 9.60 -21.96
N LEU A 251 7.87 10.16 -21.16
CA LEU A 251 6.48 10.41 -21.53
C LEU A 251 6.38 11.30 -22.76
N LEU A 252 6.95 12.51 -22.67
CA LEU A 252 6.87 13.51 -23.74
C LEU A 252 7.48 13.02 -25.06
N THR A 253 8.52 12.17 -25.00
CA THR A 253 9.28 11.72 -26.18
C THR A 253 8.87 10.34 -26.70
N SER A 254 8.20 9.51 -25.90
CA SER A 254 7.66 8.22 -26.35
C SER A 254 6.43 8.38 -27.23
N CYS A 255 5.73 9.51 -27.09
CA CYS A 255 4.54 9.85 -27.84
C CYS A 255 4.78 10.97 -28.86
N THR A 256 3.94 11.00 -29.90
CA THR A 256 4.04 11.98 -30.99
C THR A 256 2.70 12.64 -31.25
N ASP A 257 2.73 13.84 -31.80
CA ASP A 257 1.57 14.64 -32.17
C ASP A 257 0.66 14.96 -30.98
N TRP A 258 1.27 15.49 -29.91
CA TRP A 258 0.56 16.02 -28.75
C TRP A 258 -0.31 17.21 -29.14
N SER A 259 -1.55 17.24 -28.64
CA SER A 259 -2.47 18.35 -28.79
C SER A 259 -2.53 19.20 -27.52
N VAL A 260 -2.65 20.52 -27.67
CA VAL A 260 -2.95 21.41 -26.53
C VAL A 260 -4.45 21.37 -26.27
N ASN A 261 -4.86 20.78 -25.14
CA ASN A 261 -6.26 20.70 -24.73
C ASN A 261 -6.68 21.97 -23.96
N THR A 262 -5.86 22.36 -22.98
CA THR A 262 -6.07 23.55 -22.15
C THR A 262 -4.91 24.53 -22.30
N LEU A 263 -5.23 25.82 -22.46
CA LEU A 263 -4.25 26.91 -22.40
C LEU A 263 -4.83 28.14 -21.71
N ARG A 264 -4.30 28.44 -20.52
CA ARG A 264 -4.65 29.63 -19.73
C ARG A 264 -3.44 30.53 -19.60
N ARG A 265 -3.57 31.79 -20.02
CA ARG A 265 -2.52 32.82 -19.92
C ARG A 265 -3.09 34.12 -19.40
N ASP A 266 -2.22 35.04 -18.97
CA ASP A 266 -2.58 36.43 -18.66
C ASP A 266 -3.75 36.52 -17.66
N ASN A 267 -3.57 35.94 -16.47
CA ASN A 267 -4.57 35.93 -15.40
C ASN A 267 -5.84 35.13 -15.77
N ASN A 268 -5.62 33.87 -16.17
CA ASN A 268 -6.65 32.87 -16.47
C ASN A 268 -7.53 33.18 -17.71
N THR A 269 -6.98 33.88 -18.71
CA THR A 269 -7.65 34.04 -20.01
C THR A 269 -7.61 32.71 -20.78
N ASN A 270 -8.78 32.25 -21.27
CA ASN A 270 -8.92 31.03 -22.07
C ASN A 270 -8.34 31.19 -23.48
N TYR A 271 -7.41 30.32 -23.86
CA TYR A 271 -6.84 30.18 -25.20
C TYR A 271 -6.89 28.74 -25.73
N ASP A 272 -7.74 27.87 -25.17
CA ASP A 272 -7.81 26.43 -25.46
C ASP A 272 -7.93 26.17 -26.98
N ASN A 273 -8.72 26.99 -27.68
CA ASN A 273 -8.94 26.85 -29.12
C ASN A 273 -7.83 27.42 -30.02
N LEU A 274 -6.82 28.08 -29.46
CA LEU A 274 -5.83 28.84 -30.24
C LEU A 274 -4.91 27.91 -31.06
N TYR A 275 -4.55 26.77 -30.50
CA TYR A 275 -3.66 25.78 -31.12
C TYR A 275 -4.40 24.51 -31.53
N TYR A 276 -5.69 24.64 -31.83
CA TYR A 276 -6.48 23.54 -32.34
C TYR A 276 -5.88 22.96 -33.64
N ASN A 277 -5.65 21.64 -33.68
CA ASN A 277 -4.94 20.89 -34.74
C ASN A 277 -3.44 21.22 -34.91
N TYR A 278 -2.78 21.65 -33.85
CA TYR A 278 -1.32 21.74 -33.83
C TYR A 278 -0.78 20.46 -33.19
N ASP A 279 0.17 19.83 -33.89
CA ASP A 279 0.81 18.59 -33.45
C ASP A 279 2.20 18.93 -32.87
N PHE A 280 2.32 18.84 -31.55
CA PHE A 280 3.57 19.08 -30.83
C PHE A 280 4.35 17.78 -30.69
N ASN A 281 5.66 17.85 -30.96
CA ASN A 281 6.55 16.71 -30.94
C ASN A 281 7.84 17.06 -30.19
N PHE A 282 8.10 16.34 -29.09
CA PHE A 282 9.26 16.52 -28.22
C PHE A 282 10.32 15.46 -28.55
N PHE A 283 11.59 15.87 -28.60
CA PHE A 283 12.70 14.98 -28.93
C PHE A 283 13.74 14.90 -27.82
N ASN A 284 14.39 13.73 -27.69
CA ASN A 284 15.44 13.43 -26.69
C ASN A 284 16.68 14.35 -26.75
N ASP A 285 16.86 15.12 -27.83
CA ASP A 285 17.96 16.08 -27.94
C ASP A 285 17.60 17.48 -27.41
N GLY A 286 16.42 17.63 -26.78
CA GLY A 286 15.89 18.89 -26.27
C GLY A 286 15.28 19.77 -27.35
N THR A 287 15.11 19.27 -28.58
CA THR A 287 14.38 20.00 -29.63
C THR A 287 12.90 19.71 -29.59
N LEU A 288 12.11 20.68 -30.05
CA LEU A 288 10.66 20.58 -30.17
C LEU A 288 10.24 21.03 -31.57
N SER A 289 9.31 20.30 -32.18
CA SER A 289 8.68 20.73 -33.44
C SER A 289 7.17 20.83 -33.28
N VAL A 290 6.57 21.81 -33.95
CA VAL A 290 5.12 21.95 -34.02
C VAL A 290 4.69 22.00 -35.47
N PHE A 291 3.78 21.11 -35.84
CA PHE A 291 3.24 21.00 -37.18
C PHE A 291 1.76 21.37 -37.20
N TRP A 292 1.35 22.15 -38.19
CA TRP A 292 -0.06 22.37 -38.49
C TRP A 292 -0.24 22.64 -39.98
N ASN A 293 -1.25 22.01 -40.59
CA ASN A 293 -1.53 22.07 -42.02
C ASN A 293 -0.33 21.71 -42.93
N THR A 294 0.53 22.68 -43.22
CA THR A 294 1.75 22.54 -44.05
C THR A 294 2.94 23.33 -43.49
N THR A 295 2.80 23.89 -42.29
CA THR A 295 3.81 24.72 -41.64
C THR A 295 4.43 23.92 -40.50
N THR A 296 5.76 23.99 -40.40
CA THR A 296 6.50 23.47 -39.26
C THR A 296 7.31 24.60 -38.66
N VAL A 297 7.24 24.75 -37.34
CA VAL A 297 8.13 25.61 -36.57
C VAL A 297 8.88 24.77 -35.55
N TYR A 298 9.97 25.33 -35.05
CA TYR A 298 10.87 24.66 -34.13
C TYR A 298 11.08 25.49 -32.87
N GLY A 299 11.33 24.79 -31.78
CA GLY A 299 11.66 25.33 -30.48
C GLY A 299 12.60 24.39 -29.73
N THR A 300 12.74 24.65 -28.44
CA THR A 300 13.50 23.82 -27.51
C THR A 300 12.67 23.54 -26.27
N TRP A 301 12.97 22.44 -25.61
CA TRP A 301 12.42 22.10 -24.31
C TRP A 301 13.49 21.46 -23.42
N VAL A 302 13.30 21.54 -22.11
CA VAL A 302 14.09 20.81 -21.11
C VAL A 302 13.24 20.57 -19.87
N ALA A 303 13.33 19.38 -19.30
CA ALA A 303 12.78 19.06 -17.99
C ALA A 303 13.91 19.01 -16.95
N SER A 304 13.66 19.51 -15.75
CA SER A 304 14.59 19.41 -14.63
C SER A 304 13.89 19.55 -13.29
N GLY A 305 14.36 18.84 -12.27
CA GLY A 305 13.80 18.87 -10.93
C GLY A 305 13.70 17.46 -10.35
N SER A 306 12.96 17.32 -9.27
CA SER A 306 12.53 16.05 -8.69
C SER A 306 11.20 16.28 -7.98
N ASP A 307 10.45 15.20 -7.82
CA ASP A 307 9.24 15.16 -7.01
C ASP A 307 8.28 16.26 -7.51
N ASN A 308 7.58 16.88 -6.59
CA ASN A 308 6.66 18.00 -6.78
C ASN A 308 7.21 19.31 -7.40
N ASN A 309 8.48 19.35 -7.85
CA ASN A 309 9.12 20.56 -8.36
C ASN A 309 9.77 20.38 -9.75
N ILE A 310 9.25 19.46 -10.56
CA ILE A 310 9.72 19.29 -11.94
C ILE A 310 9.31 20.51 -12.79
N GLU A 311 10.30 21.23 -13.30
CA GLU A 311 10.15 22.35 -14.22
C GLU A 311 10.39 21.89 -15.68
N VAL A 312 9.42 22.14 -16.55
CA VAL A 312 9.51 21.98 -18.01
C VAL A 312 9.57 23.35 -18.67
N ILE A 313 10.75 23.71 -19.15
CA ILE A 313 10.96 24.97 -19.87
C ILE A 313 10.66 24.75 -21.34
N ILE A 314 9.70 25.49 -21.90
CA ILE A 314 9.34 25.44 -23.32
C ILE A 314 9.65 26.78 -23.98
N ASP A 315 10.40 26.77 -25.09
CA ASP A 315 10.66 27.96 -25.90
C ASP A 315 10.45 27.70 -27.39
N ILE A 316 9.33 28.19 -27.92
CA ILE A 316 8.95 28.15 -29.32
C ILE A 316 8.78 29.60 -29.80
N PRO A 317 9.78 30.20 -30.47
CA PRO A 317 9.73 31.62 -30.85
C PRO A 317 8.51 32.03 -31.70
N ALA A 318 7.92 31.07 -32.42
CA ALA A 318 6.73 31.29 -33.24
C ALA A 318 5.40 31.17 -32.47
N LEU A 319 5.38 30.54 -31.29
CA LEU A 319 4.20 30.23 -30.48
C LEU A 319 4.39 30.70 -29.03
N PRO A 320 4.52 32.02 -28.79
CA PRO A 320 4.94 32.55 -27.49
C PRO A 320 3.99 32.23 -26.32
N LEU A 321 2.72 31.91 -26.59
CA LEU A 321 1.78 31.55 -25.53
C LEU A 321 1.99 30.12 -24.99
N CYS A 322 2.76 29.27 -25.66
CA CYS A 322 3.23 27.99 -25.09
C CYS A 322 4.46 28.20 -24.19
N ASN A 323 5.18 29.31 -24.35
CA ASN A 323 6.47 29.49 -23.70
C ASN A 323 6.27 29.87 -22.24
N ASN A 324 6.89 29.10 -21.36
CA ASN A 324 7.02 29.37 -19.94
C ASN A 324 8.02 28.39 -19.31
N ASN A 325 8.29 28.63 -18.04
CA ASN A 325 8.92 27.70 -17.12
C ASN A 325 7.82 26.96 -16.36
N TRP A 326 7.23 25.93 -16.98
CA TRP A 326 6.06 25.26 -16.46
C TRP A 326 6.42 24.33 -15.31
N ILE A 327 5.63 24.29 -14.24
CA ILE A 327 5.78 23.27 -13.18
C ILE A 327 4.78 22.16 -13.49
N VAL A 328 5.25 20.92 -13.57
CA VAL A 328 4.35 19.76 -13.75
C VAL A 328 3.48 19.64 -12.50
N GLN A 329 2.18 19.47 -12.70
CA GLN A 329 1.24 19.29 -11.61
C GLN A 329 0.68 17.88 -11.65
N GLU A 330 0.25 17.43 -12.83
CA GLU A 330 -0.45 16.15 -12.96
C GLU A 330 0.03 15.44 -14.22
N VAL A 331 0.18 14.13 -14.15
CA VAL A 331 0.47 13.27 -15.30
C VAL A 331 -0.50 12.11 -15.31
N ARG A 332 -1.43 12.14 -16.26
CA ARG A 332 -2.44 11.10 -16.38
C ARG A 332 -2.11 10.16 -17.51
N ASN A 333 -2.20 8.85 -17.29
CA ASN A 333 -1.99 7.86 -18.35
C ASN A 333 -3.15 6.86 -18.44
N CYS A 334 -4.28 7.33 -18.94
CA CYS A 334 -5.45 6.50 -19.17
C CYS A 334 -5.33 5.68 -20.45
N SER A 335 -5.98 4.51 -20.48
CA SER A 335 -6.02 3.62 -21.65
C SER A 335 -6.51 4.32 -22.95
N VAL A 336 -7.27 5.41 -22.80
CA VAL A 336 -7.86 6.18 -23.91
C VAL A 336 -7.12 7.48 -24.22
N GLU A 337 -6.37 8.03 -23.27
CA GLU A 337 -5.73 9.34 -23.37
C GLU A 337 -4.64 9.50 -22.29
N THR A 338 -3.50 10.03 -22.70
CA THR A 338 -2.40 10.42 -21.83
C THR A 338 -2.37 11.94 -21.77
N GLU A 339 -2.32 12.51 -20.58
CA GLU A 339 -2.31 13.96 -20.35
C GLU A 339 -1.12 14.37 -19.49
N ILE A 340 -0.63 15.58 -19.71
CA ILE A 340 0.33 16.24 -18.82
C ILE A 340 -0.14 17.68 -18.59
N ASP A 341 -0.47 17.98 -17.34
CA ASP A 341 -0.88 19.30 -16.88
C ASP A 341 0.28 20.03 -16.23
N MET A 342 0.48 21.28 -16.61
CA MET A 342 1.53 22.10 -16.04
C MET A 342 1.07 23.53 -15.75
N ARG A 343 1.46 24.07 -14.60
CA ARG A 343 0.97 25.35 -14.08
C ARG A 343 2.10 26.26 -13.60
N VAL A 344 1.86 27.57 -13.65
CA VAL A 344 2.69 28.61 -13.02
C VAL A 344 1.77 29.69 -12.50
N GLY A 345 1.51 29.69 -11.19
CA GLY A 345 0.53 30.59 -10.59
C GLY A 345 -0.87 30.34 -11.17
N VAL A 346 -1.34 31.22 -12.04
CA VAL A 346 -2.67 31.12 -12.68
C VAL A 346 -2.60 30.77 -14.17
N ASP A 347 -1.39 30.67 -14.73
CA ASP A 347 -1.19 30.19 -16.09
C ASP A 347 -1.16 28.67 -16.07
N ARG A 348 -1.76 28.04 -17.08
CA ARG A 348 -1.91 26.58 -17.21
C ARG A 348 -1.71 26.17 -18.67
N ILE A 349 -1.02 25.07 -18.91
CA ILE A 349 -0.98 24.40 -20.20
C ILE A 349 -1.16 22.90 -20.00
N GLN A 350 -2.00 22.28 -20.82
CA GLN A 350 -2.24 20.85 -20.80
C GLN A 350 -1.99 20.28 -22.19
N TYR A 351 -1.15 19.26 -22.28
CA TYR A 351 -1.00 18.46 -23.49
C TYR A 351 -1.73 17.14 -23.31
N ALA A 352 -2.47 16.71 -24.33
CA ALA A 352 -3.22 15.46 -24.32
C ALA A 352 -2.96 14.68 -25.60
N LYS A 353 -2.82 13.36 -25.50
CA LYS A 353 -2.68 12.42 -26.62
C LYS A 353 -2.93 10.98 -26.19
N ASN A 354 -3.60 10.19 -27.03
CA ASN A 354 -3.57 8.74 -26.86
C ASN A 354 -2.22 8.16 -27.31
N CYS A 355 -1.43 7.68 -26.33
CA CYS A 355 -0.08 7.15 -26.52
C CYS A 355 0.00 5.61 -26.41
N ASN A 356 -1.14 4.93 -26.23
CA ASN A 356 -1.25 3.49 -25.95
C ASN A 356 -1.48 2.60 -27.19
#